data_AF-A0A1F2TXA3-F1
#
_entry.id   AF-A0A1F2TXA3-F1
#
_cell.length_a   1.000
_cell.length_b   1.000
_cell.length_c   1.000
_cell.angle_alpha   90.00
_cell.angle_beta   90.00
_cell.angle_gamma   90.00
#
_symmetry.space_group_name_H-M   'P 1'
#
loop_
_entity.id
_entity.type
_entity.pdbx_description
1 polymer ?
#
loop_
_entity_poly.entity_id
_entity_poly.type
_entity_poly.pdbx_seq_one_letter_code
_entity_poly.pdbx_strand_id
1 'polypeptide(L)'
;MIVVAIIGILASIALPAYQDYTIRAKLSEVIIAMSACRTSITEVYQTGGKAPAANGWGCEGQSTRYVANVSTDANGVVTATIATGISGFVDGKSVTLIPYVGGLPGNSATDLGKGINSWLCGGAGTNLPTKFLPGSCRG
;
A
#
# COMPACT_ATOMS: atom_id res chain seq x y z
N MET A 1 -0.39 -44.04 -19.30
CA MET A 1 -1.06 -43.05 -18.42
C MET A 1 -0.12 -42.39 -17.39
N ILE A 2 1.20 -42.56 -17.48
CA ILE A 2 2.16 -41.99 -16.51
C ILE A 2 2.40 -40.49 -16.68
N VAL A 3 2.25 -39.97 -17.90
CA VAL A 3 2.46 -38.55 -18.23
C VAL A 3 1.44 -37.66 -17.51
N VAL A 4 0.18 -38.07 -17.44
CA VAL A 4 -0.88 -37.32 -16.74
C VAL A 4 -0.60 -37.23 -15.24
N ALA A 5 -0.05 -38.29 -14.64
CA ALA A 5 0.32 -38.31 -13.22
C ALA A 5 1.46 -37.33 -12.91
N ILE A 6 2.49 -37.28 -13.75
CA ILE A 6 3.62 -36.34 -13.58
C ILE A 6 3.15 -34.89 -13.75
N ILE A 7 2.29 -34.60 -14.74
CA ILE A 7 1.70 -33.27 -14.93
C ILE A 7 0.85 -32.86 -13.72
N GLY A 8 0.07 -33.78 -13.14
CA GLY A 8 -0.74 -33.51 -11.95
C GLY A 8 0.10 -33.06 -10.75
N ILE A 9 1.25 -33.71 -10.51
CA ILE A 9 2.17 -33.35 -9.43
C ILE A 9 2.79 -31.97 -9.67
N LEU A 10 3.28 -31.70 -10.88
CA LEU A 10 3.87 -30.40 -11.21
C LEU A 10 2.84 -29.26 -11.14
N ALA A 11 1.61 -29.49 -11.60
CA ALA A 11 0.53 -28.51 -11.59
C ALA A 11 0.13 -28.09 -10.16
N SER A 12 0.19 -29.03 -9.20
CA SER A 12 -0.14 -28.75 -7.79
C SER A 12 0.77 -27.70 -7.14
N ILE A 13 2.02 -27.56 -7.61
CA ILE A 13 2.99 -26.57 -7.12
C ILE A 13 2.92 -25.29 -7.96
N ALA A 14 2.72 -25.44 -9.27
CA ALA A 14 2.69 -24.31 -10.19
C ALA A 14 1.45 -23.42 -9.98
N LEU A 15 0.26 -24.00 -9.80
CA LEU A 15 -0.98 -23.23 -9.68
C LEU A 15 -1.01 -22.27 -8.48
N PRO A 16 -0.63 -22.68 -7.24
CA PRO A 16 -0.55 -21.76 -6.11
C PRO A 16 0.44 -20.61 -6.34
N ALA A 17 1.60 -20.90 -6.96
CA ALA A 17 2.59 -19.88 -7.26
C ALA A 17 2.09 -18.86 -8.29
N TYR A 18 1.38 -19.31 -9.33
CA TYR A 18 0.74 -18.41 -10.30
C TYR A 18 -0.34 -17.55 -9.66
N GLN A 19 -1.16 -18.11 -8.76
CA GLN A 19 -2.17 -17.34 -8.04
C GLN A 19 -1.52 -16.25 -7.17
N ASP A 20 -0.50 -16.59 -6.37
CA ASP A 20 0.23 -15.62 -5.56
C ASP A 20 0.86 -14.50 -6.41
N TYR A 21 1.39 -14.83 -7.59
CA TYR A 21 1.93 -13.85 -8.53
C TYR A 21 0.84 -12.92 -9.10
N THR A 22 -0.30 -13.46 -9.54
CA THR A 22 -1.40 -12.65 -10.07
C THR A 22 -2.03 -11.73 -9.01
N ILE A 23 -2.11 -12.19 -7.76
CA ILE A 23 -2.56 -11.38 -6.63
C ILE A 23 -1.58 -10.22 -6.42
N ARG A 24 -0.27 -10.49 -6.37
CA ARG A 24 0.76 -9.45 -6.23
C ARG A 24 0.73 -8.44 -7.38
N ALA A 25 0.51 -8.90 -8.61
CA ALA A 25 0.41 -8.03 -9.78
C ALA A 25 -0.77 -7.05 -9.67
N LYS A 26 -1.94 -7.52 -9.21
CA LYS A 26 -3.11 -6.68 -8.96
C LYS A 26 -2.88 -5.67 -7.83
N LEU A 27 -2.13 -6.07 -6.79
CA LEU A 27 -1.80 -5.19 -5.66
C LEU A 27 -0.85 -4.04 -6.03
N SER A 28 -0.13 -4.13 -7.16
CA SER A 28 0.66 -3.00 -7.68
C SER A 28 -0.22 -1.78 -7.96
N GLU A 29 -1.48 -1.97 -8.39
CA GLU A 29 -2.43 -0.88 -8.61
C GLU A 29 -2.76 -0.14 -7.30
N VAL A 30 -2.91 -0.89 -6.21
CA VAL A 30 -3.17 -0.35 -4.87
C VAL A 30 -2.04 0.57 -4.42
N ILE A 31 -0.80 0.19 -4.70
CA ILE A 31 0.37 0.97 -4.32
C ILE A 31 0.52 2.22 -5.17
N ILE A 32 0.18 2.14 -6.46
CA ILE A 32 0.15 3.31 -7.34
C ILE A 32 -0.92 4.30 -6.86
N ALA A 33 -2.11 3.82 -6.48
CA ALA A 33 -3.17 4.68 -5.95
C ALA A 33 -2.73 5.42 -4.66
N MET A 34 -2.04 4.74 -3.74
CA MET A 34 -1.46 5.40 -2.55
C MET A 34 -0.37 6.40 -2.92
N SER A 35 0.44 6.10 -3.94
CA SER A 35 1.57 6.94 -4.32
C SER A 35 1.15 8.33 -4.85
N ALA A 36 -0.09 8.47 -5.32
CA ALA A 36 -0.65 9.75 -5.75
C ALA A 36 -0.67 10.79 -4.62
N CYS A 37 -0.77 10.36 -3.36
CA CYS A 37 -0.73 11.23 -2.18
C CYS A 37 0.67 11.72 -1.82
N ARG A 38 1.74 11.12 -2.36
CA ARG A 38 3.11 11.44 -1.90
C ARG A 38 3.45 12.91 -2.10
N THR A 39 3.11 13.46 -3.26
CA THR A 39 3.46 14.82 -3.64
C THR A 39 2.76 15.86 -2.75
N SER A 40 1.45 15.73 -2.56
CA SER A 40 0.69 16.69 -1.72
C SER A 40 1.18 16.65 -0.27
N ILE A 41 1.43 15.47 0.27
CA ILE A 41 1.95 15.32 1.63
C ILE A 41 3.36 15.91 1.73
N THR A 42 4.26 15.62 0.78
CA THR A 42 5.61 16.22 0.79
C THR A 42 5.59 17.74 0.75
N GLU A 43 4.69 18.34 -0.04
CA GLU A 43 4.59 19.80 -0.16
C GLU A 43 4.11 20.44 1.15
N VAL A 44 3.09 19.87 1.79
CA VAL A 44 2.60 20.34 3.09
C VAL A 44 3.69 20.24 4.16
N TYR A 45 4.44 19.14 4.18
CA TYR A 45 5.56 18.98 5.11
C TYR A 45 6.70 19.99 4.84
N GLN A 46 7.03 20.25 3.58
CA GLN A 46 8.09 21.19 3.21
C GLN A 46 7.72 22.67 3.43
N THR A 47 6.48 23.06 3.12
CA THR A 47 6.03 24.46 3.23
C THR A 47 5.91 24.93 4.68
N GLY A 48 5.78 24.00 5.64
CA GLY A 48 5.79 24.32 7.07
C GLY A 48 4.58 25.13 7.56
N GLY A 49 3.49 25.11 6.79
CA GLY A 49 2.22 25.72 7.15
C GLY A 49 1.46 24.91 8.21
N LYS A 50 0.14 24.92 8.14
CA LYS A 50 -0.72 24.07 8.99
C LYS A 50 -1.06 22.79 8.23
N ALA A 51 -0.84 21.62 8.83
CA ALA A 51 -1.29 20.36 8.25
C ALA A 51 -2.83 20.28 8.19
N PRO A 52 -3.39 19.69 7.12
CA PRO A 52 -4.81 19.34 7.06
C PRO A 52 -5.20 18.32 8.14
N ALA A 53 -6.50 18.20 8.38
CA ALA A 53 -7.03 17.08 9.16
C ALA A 53 -6.94 15.76 8.37
N ALA A 54 -7.17 14.64 9.05
CA ALA A 54 -7.30 13.33 8.41
C ALA A 54 -8.30 13.38 7.25
N ASN A 55 -7.96 12.75 6.12
CA ASN A 55 -8.69 12.81 4.85
C ASN A 55 -8.84 14.20 4.21
N GLY A 56 -8.03 15.17 4.60
CA GLY A 56 -8.04 16.54 4.08
C GLY A 56 -6.82 16.90 3.23
N TRP A 57 -5.98 15.94 2.83
CA TRP A 57 -4.73 16.19 2.10
C TRP A 57 -4.91 16.35 0.60
N GLY A 58 -6.13 16.13 0.08
CA GLY A 58 -6.53 16.41 -1.30
C GLY A 58 -6.23 15.27 -2.28
N CYS A 59 -5.90 14.08 -1.79
CA CYS A 59 -5.52 12.92 -2.59
C CYS A 59 -6.39 11.67 -2.29
N GLU A 60 -7.32 11.79 -1.35
CA GLU A 60 -8.15 10.72 -0.83
C GLU A 60 -9.34 10.40 -1.74
N GLY A 61 -10.08 9.34 -1.42
CA GLY A 61 -11.29 8.94 -2.13
C GLY A 61 -11.06 8.29 -3.48
N GLN A 62 -9.80 7.97 -3.82
CA GLN A 62 -9.50 7.20 -5.03
C GLN A 62 -10.06 5.78 -4.89
N SER A 63 -10.86 5.38 -5.87
CA SER A 63 -11.41 4.03 -6.00
C SER A 63 -11.18 3.51 -7.41
N THR A 64 -10.74 2.25 -7.51
CA THR A 64 -10.52 1.57 -8.78
C THR A 64 -11.07 0.15 -8.69
N ARG A 65 -10.77 -0.70 -9.68
CA ARG A 65 -11.19 -2.10 -9.66
C ARG A 65 -10.59 -2.87 -8.47
N TYR A 66 -9.38 -2.54 -8.05
CA TYR A 66 -8.66 -3.23 -6.96
C TYR A 66 -8.45 -2.38 -5.71
N VAL A 67 -8.89 -1.11 -5.74
CA VAL A 67 -8.81 -0.18 -4.61
C VAL A 67 -10.23 0.21 -4.21
N ALA A 68 -10.61 -0.13 -2.97
CA ALA A 68 -11.90 0.28 -2.41
C ALA A 68 -11.90 1.75 -1.99
N ASN A 69 -10.84 2.17 -1.30
CA ASN A 69 -10.70 3.54 -0.82
C ASN A 69 -9.24 3.86 -0.51
N VAL A 70 -8.86 5.13 -0.68
CA VAL A 70 -7.61 5.69 -0.17
C VAL A 70 -7.96 6.77 0.85
N SER A 71 -7.36 6.65 2.04
CA SER A 71 -7.57 7.54 3.18
C SER A 71 -6.23 7.99 3.75
N THR A 72 -6.23 9.10 4.48
CA THR A 72 -5.03 9.62 5.16
C THR A 72 -5.34 9.91 6.62
N ASP A 73 -4.32 9.81 7.48
CA ASP A 73 -4.40 10.28 8.85
C ASP A 73 -3.97 11.75 9.00
N ALA A 74 -3.98 12.26 10.24
CA ALA A 74 -3.55 13.63 10.53
C ALA A 74 -2.03 13.87 10.31
N ASN A 75 -1.24 12.81 10.17
CA ASN A 75 0.20 12.86 9.93
C ASN A 75 0.56 12.62 8.46
N GLY A 76 -0.41 12.39 7.58
CA GLY A 76 -0.15 12.06 6.18
C GLY A 76 0.26 10.60 5.97
N VAL A 77 -0.03 9.70 6.90
CA VAL A 77 0.01 8.25 6.63
C VAL A 77 -1.13 7.92 5.69
N VAL A 78 -0.79 7.39 4.51
CA VAL A 78 -1.77 6.98 3.50
C VAL A 78 -2.13 5.53 3.74
N THR A 79 -3.42 5.23 3.78
CA THR A 79 -3.95 3.87 3.89
C THR A 79 -4.85 3.59 2.71
N ALA A 80 -4.49 2.60 1.89
CA ALA A 80 -5.37 2.07 0.87
C ALA A 80 -6.02 0.77 1.33
N THR A 81 -7.33 0.68 1.13
CA THR A 81 -8.13 -0.52 1.34
C THR A 81 -8.30 -1.25 0.02
N ILE A 82 -8.03 -2.54 0.00
CA ILE A 82 -8.10 -3.39 -1.19
C ILE A 82 -9.57 -3.74 -1.46
N ALA A 83 -9.98 -3.58 -2.72
CA ALA A 83 -11.32 -3.96 -3.16
C ALA A 83 -11.53 -5.49 -3.10
N THR A 84 -12.79 -5.90 -3.03
CA THR A 84 -13.16 -7.32 -3.05
C THR A 84 -13.09 -7.91 -4.46
N GLY A 85 -12.87 -9.22 -4.57
CA GLY A 85 -12.85 -9.92 -5.86
C GLY A 85 -11.45 -10.20 -6.42
N ILE A 86 -10.39 -10.05 -5.60
CA ILE A 86 -9.03 -10.47 -5.95
C ILE A 86 -8.79 -11.88 -5.43
N SER A 87 -8.92 -12.07 -4.11
CA SER A 87 -8.92 -13.37 -3.43
C SER A 87 -9.33 -13.18 -1.96
N GLY A 88 -9.91 -14.20 -1.34
CA GLY A 88 -10.22 -14.17 0.09
C GLY A 88 -9.00 -13.95 1.01
N PHE A 89 -7.77 -14.04 0.48
CA PHE A 89 -6.55 -13.75 1.23
C PHE A 89 -6.21 -12.26 1.30
N VAL A 90 -6.76 -11.42 0.42
CA VAL A 90 -6.39 -10.00 0.28
C VAL A 90 -7.59 -9.04 0.29
N ASP A 91 -8.78 -9.54 -0.02
CA ASP A 91 -10.00 -8.73 -0.09
C ASP A 91 -10.29 -8.02 1.24
N GLY A 92 -10.55 -6.72 1.18
CA GLY A 92 -10.86 -5.89 2.35
C GLY A 92 -9.68 -5.57 3.27
N LYS A 93 -8.47 -6.06 2.97
CA LYS A 93 -7.26 -5.75 3.73
C LYS A 93 -6.69 -4.38 3.34
N SER A 94 -5.84 -3.83 4.20
CA SER A 94 -5.24 -2.52 4.00
C SER A 94 -3.72 -2.59 3.82
N VAL A 95 -3.18 -1.64 3.07
CA VAL A 95 -1.75 -1.36 2.98
C VAL A 95 -1.52 0.10 3.36
N THR A 96 -0.46 0.35 4.10
CA THR A 96 -0.08 1.69 4.56
C THR A 96 1.19 2.17 3.88
N LEU A 97 1.25 3.48 3.70
CA LEU A 97 2.38 4.23 3.18
C LEU A 97 2.64 5.42 4.13
N ILE A 98 3.77 5.35 4.84
CA ILE A 98 4.10 6.24 5.96
C ILE A 98 5.21 7.20 5.53
N PRO A 99 5.05 8.52 5.69
CA PRO A 99 6.12 9.48 5.46
C PRO A 99 7.14 9.42 6.62
N TYR A 100 8.43 9.56 6.30
CA TYR A 100 9.50 9.56 7.30
C TYR A 100 10.30 10.86 7.25
N VAL A 101 10.53 11.45 8.43
CA VAL A 101 11.35 12.66 8.63
C VAL A 101 12.48 12.31 9.58
N GLY A 102 13.73 12.49 9.14
CA GLY A 102 14.90 12.20 9.98
C GLY A 102 14.99 10.75 10.48
N GLY A 103 14.40 9.78 9.76
CA GLY A 103 14.43 8.35 10.11
C GLY A 103 13.30 7.90 11.06
N LEU A 104 12.39 8.79 11.45
CA LEU A 104 11.20 8.46 12.23
C LEU A 104 9.92 8.70 11.41
N PRO A 105 8.79 8.04 11.75
CA PRO A 105 7.49 8.39 11.18
C PRO A 105 7.22 9.89 11.34
N GLY A 106 6.84 10.56 10.26
CA GLY A 106 6.57 11.98 10.25
C GLY A 106 5.42 12.33 11.20
N ASN A 107 5.60 13.41 11.96
CA ASN A 107 4.58 13.96 12.84
C ASN A 107 4.25 15.39 12.40
N SER A 108 3.02 15.60 11.93
CA SER A 108 2.60 16.91 11.43
C SER A 108 2.53 17.98 12.53
N ALA A 109 2.56 17.62 13.81
CA ALA A 109 2.64 18.61 14.89
C ALA A 109 4.05 19.19 15.08
N THR A 110 5.10 18.46 14.71
CA THR A 110 6.50 18.80 15.06
C THR A 110 7.46 18.86 13.87
N ASP A 111 7.06 18.30 12.73
CA ASP A 111 7.94 18.12 11.57
C ASP A 111 7.52 18.96 10.36
N LEU A 112 6.50 19.81 10.50
CA LEU A 112 6.20 20.82 9.47
C LEU A 112 7.39 21.78 9.33
N GLY A 113 7.77 22.03 8.09
CA GLY A 113 8.98 22.77 7.70
C GLY A 113 10.21 21.88 7.54
N LYS A 114 10.10 20.58 7.86
CA LYS A 114 11.13 19.58 7.57
C LYS A 114 10.74 18.79 6.32
N GLY A 115 11.72 18.48 5.48
CA GLY A 115 11.50 17.63 4.32
C GLY A 115 11.29 16.17 4.73
N ILE A 116 10.37 15.49 4.06
CA ILE A 116 10.24 14.03 4.13
C ILE A 116 11.44 13.41 3.39
N ASN A 117 12.23 12.58 4.08
CA ASN A 117 13.44 11.98 3.54
C ASN A 117 13.18 10.62 2.89
N SER A 118 12.16 9.89 3.37
CA SER A 118 11.84 8.56 2.88
C SER A 118 10.36 8.24 3.11
N TRP A 119 9.92 7.15 2.50
CA TRP A 119 8.57 6.65 2.61
C TRP A 119 8.62 5.15 2.87
N LEU A 120 7.94 4.71 3.91
CA LEU A 120 7.86 3.31 4.29
C LEU A 120 6.54 2.71 3.81
N CYS A 121 6.58 1.58 3.10
CA CYS A 121 5.39 0.91 2.61
C CYS A 121 5.29 -0.50 3.17
N GLY A 122 4.11 -0.89 3.68
CA GLY A 122 3.88 -2.23 4.21
C GLY A 122 4.27 -2.45 5.68
N GLY A 123 4.43 -1.38 6.46
CA GLY A 123 4.75 -1.39 7.89
C GLY A 123 3.54 -1.33 8.80
N ALA A 124 3.63 -0.55 9.88
CA ALA A 124 2.56 -0.39 10.87
C ALA A 124 1.22 0.00 10.22
N GLY A 125 0.12 -0.66 10.64
CA GLY A 125 -1.22 -0.44 10.10
C GLY A 125 -1.55 -1.20 8.81
N THR A 126 -0.56 -1.88 8.19
CA THR A 126 -0.82 -2.81 7.08
C THR A 126 -1.37 -4.14 7.61
N ASN A 127 -2.56 -4.54 7.16
CA ASN A 127 -3.19 -5.82 7.53
C ASN A 127 -3.16 -6.81 6.35
N LEU A 128 -2.08 -6.83 5.59
CA LEU A 128 -1.89 -7.70 4.43
C LEU A 128 -0.67 -8.61 4.62
N PRO A 129 -0.76 -9.92 4.31
CA PRO A 129 0.40 -10.80 4.38
C PRO A 129 1.52 -10.33 3.44
N THR A 130 2.74 -10.22 3.96
CA THR A 130 3.92 -9.70 3.24
C THR A 130 4.25 -10.48 1.96
N LYS A 131 3.84 -11.75 1.87
CA LYS A 131 4.00 -12.56 0.65
C LYS A 131 3.25 -11.97 -0.56
N PHE A 132 2.15 -11.27 -0.34
CA PHE A 132 1.35 -10.65 -1.40
C PHE A 132 1.78 -9.22 -1.69
N LEU A 133 2.50 -8.57 -0.78
CA LEU A 133 3.11 -7.27 -1.03
C LEU A 133 4.22 -7.42 -2.08
N PRO A 134 4.32 -6.48 -3.04
CA PRO A 134 5.48 -6.37 -3.92
C PRO A 134 6.70 -5.92 -3.14
N GLY A 135 7.88 -6.11 -3.73
CA GLY A 135 9.17 -5.90 -3.05
C GLY A 135 9.35 -4.51 -2.45
N SER A 136 8.76 -3.48 -3.07
CA SER A 136 8.79 -2.09 -2.59
C SER A 136 7.96 -1.80 -1.34
N CYS A 137 7.13 -2.76 -0.89
CA CYS A 137 6.20 -2.59 0.21
C CYS A 137 6.31 -3.72 1.26
N ARG A 138 7.52 -4.23 1.50
CA ARG A 138 7.79 -5.32 2.46
C ARG A 138 8.54 -4.88 3.70
N GLY A 139 8.64 -3.58 3.95
CA GLY A 139 9.50 -3.02 4.98
C GLY A 139 9.34 -1.53 5.00
#